data_AF-A0A2P2KXZ5-F1
#
_entry.id   AF-A0A2P2KXZ5-F1
#
_cell.length_a   1.000
_cell.length_b   1.000
_cell.length_c   1.000
_cell.angle_alpha   90.00
_cell.angle_beta   90.00
_cell.angle_gamma   90.00
#
_symmetry.space_group_name_H-M   'P 1'
#
loop_
_entity.id
_entity.type
_entity.pdbx_description
1 polymer ?
#
loop_
_entity_poly.entity_id
_entity_poly.type
_entity_poly.pdbx_seq_one_letter_code
_entity_poly.pdbx_strand_id
1 'polypeptide(L)'
;MRYWHPFTEEAIQQIKKDKITKLVVLPLYPQFSISTSGSSLRLLESIFREDEYLVNMQHTVIPSWYQREGYIKAMASLIENELKKFDCPEKVVIFFSAHGVPLAYVEKAGDPYKAEMEECVDLIMEELETRKITNSYTLAYQSRVGPVEWLKPYTDETIIELGKKGVKGLLAVPIR
;
A
#
# COMPACT_ATOMS: atom_id res chain seq x y z
N MET A 1 14.72 -6.63 5.80
CA MET A 1 13.36 -7.16 5.60
C MET A 1 12.86 -7.73 6.92
N ARG A 2 11.54 -7.69 7.15
CA ARG A 2 10.98 -8.03 8.48
C ARG A 2 11.01 -9.54 8.79
N TYR A 3 10.80 -10.37 7.77
CA TYR A 3 10.60 -11.82 7.92
C TYR A 3 11.44 -12.67 6.93
N TRP A 4 12.36 -12.05 6.18
CA TRP A 4 13.25 -12.76 5.27
C TRP A 4 14.59 -12.04 5.10
N HIS A 5 15.59 -12.73 4.55
CA HIS A 5 16.93 -12.18 4.32
C HIS A 5 16.98 -11.20 3.14
N PRO A 6 17.75 -10.08 3.25
CA PRO A 6 18.48 -9.68 4.45
C PRO A 6 17.53 -9.14 5.53
N PHE A 7 17.71 -9.57 6.77
CA PHE A 7 16.96 -9.10 7.93
C PHE A 7 17.29 -7.65 8.27
N THR A 8 16.44 -7.01 9.07
CA THR A 8 16.65 -5.62 9.53
C THR A 8 17.96 -5.48 10.30
N GLU A 9 18.28 -6.47 11.13
CA GLU A 9 19.50 -6.55 11.94
C GLU A 9 20.74 -6.67 11.06
N GLU A 10 20.68 -7.49 10.00
CA GLU A 10 21.77 -7.63 9.02
C GLU A 10 22.06 -6.31 8.30
N ALA A 11 21.01 -5.60 7.88
CA ALA A 11 21.13 -4.29 7.26
C ALA A 11 21.73 -3.26 8.24
N ILE A 12 21.34 -3.29 9.51
CA ILE A 12 21.91 -2.42 10.55
C ILE A 12 23.40 -2.69 10.77
N GLN A 13 23.82 -3.96 10.83
CA GLN A 13 25.24 -4.27 10.95
C GLN A 13 26.05 -3.74 9.77
N GLN A 14 25.48 -3.82 8.55
CA GLN A 14 26.11 -3.25 7.37
C GLN A 14 26.20 -1.72 7.44
N ILE A 15 25.13 -1.03 7.86
CA ILE A 15 25.10 0.43 8.10
C ILE A 15 26.22 0.86 9.08
N LYS A 16 26.41 0.11 10.17
CA LYS A 16 27.47 0.36 11.15
C LYS A 16 28.86 0.14 10.55
N LYS A 17 29.05 -0.97 9.81
CA LYS A 17 30.31 -1.30 9.16
C LYS A 17 30.74 -0.24 8.14
N ASP A 18 29.77 0.32 7.42
CA ASP A 18 29.98 1.36 6.42
C ASP A 18 30.11 2.77 7.05
N LYS A 19 30.01 2.87 8.38
CA LYS A 19 30.14 4.12 9.14
C LYS A 19 29.17 5.22 8.67
N ILE A 20 27.95 4.81 8.30
CA ILE A 20 26.90 5.72 7.88
C ILE A 20 26.49 6.61 9.05
N THR A 21 26.49 7.92 8.83
CA THR A 21 26.16 8.93 9.87
C THR A 21 24.76 9.53 9.72
N LYS A 22 24.12 9.32 8.56
CA LYS A 22 22.77 9.80 8.26
C LYS A 22 21.95 8.69 7.63
N LEU A 23 20.78 8.40 8.19
CA LEU A 23 19.90 7.35 7.71
C LEU A 23 18.53 7.91 7.28
N VAL A 24 18.01 7.42 6.16
CA VAL A 24 16.60 7.58 5.81
C VAL A 24 15.92 6.22 5.93
N VAL A 25 14.91 6.14 6.78
CA VAL A 25 14.05 4.97 6.95
C VAL A 25 12.83 5.16 6.06
N LEU A 26 12.81 4.44 4.94
CA LEU A 26 11.73 4.45 3.96
C LEU A 26 11.07 3.07 3.90
N PRO A 27 9.89 2.88 4.51
CA PRO A 27 9.06 1.73 4.25
C PRO A 27 8.69 1.66 2.77
N LEU A 28 8.72 0.46 2.18
CA LEU A 28 8.35 0.25 0.78
C LEU A 28 6.82 0.14 0.57
N TYR A 29 6.05 0.24 1.65
CA TYR A 29 4.60 0.39 1.60
C TYR A 29 4.30 1.89 1.54
N PRO A 30 3.63 2.40 0.49
CA PRO A 30 3.26 3.80 0.42
C PRO A 30 2.25 4.18 1.51
N GLN A 31 1.35 3.25 1.88
CA GLN A 31 0.35 3.42 2.93
C GLN A 31 0.89 2.80 4.22
N PHE A 32 0.75 3.53 5.32
CA PHE A 32 1.08 3.04 6.64
C PHE A 32 0.02 2.04 7.11
N SER A 33 0.48 0.90 7.62
CA SER A 33 -0.31 0.08 8.54
C SER A 33 0.51 -0.28 9.78
N ILE A 34 -0.17 -0.40 10.92
CA ILE A 34 0.40 -0.87 12.18
C ILE A 34 1.03 -2.26 12.02
N SER A 35 0.48 -3.07 11.11
CA SER A 35 0.90 -4.45 10.82
C SER A 35 2.11 -4.56 9.87
N THR A 36 2.37 -3.53 9.07
CA THR A 36 3.46 -3.49 8.06
C THR A 36 4.57 -2.52 8.47
N SER A 37 4.47 -1.27 8.05
CA SER A 37 5.41 -0.19 8.37
C SER A 37 5.56 -0.02 9.88
N GLY A 38 4.45 0.00 10.62
CA GLY A 38 4.47 0.09 12.08
C GLY A 38 5.25 -1.04 12.76
N SER A 39 5.12 -2.28 12.28
CA SER A 39 5.88 -3.42 12.82
C SER A 39 7.38 -3.26 12.60
N SER A 40 7.78 -2.81 11.41
CA SER A 40 9.19 -2.60 11.07
C SER A 40 9.80 -1.41 11.82
N LEU A 41 9.04 -0.31 11.96
CA LEU A 41 9.47 0.88 12.68
C LEU A 41 9.62 0.63 14.18
N ARG A 42 8.72 -0.13 14.82
CA ARG A 42 8.87 -0.52 16.24
C ARG A 42 10.12 -1.36 16.49
N LEU A 43 10.45 -2.29 15.57
CA LEU A 43 11.69 -3.06 15.66
C LEU A 43 12.92 -2.16 15.50
N LEU A 44 12.90 -1.25 14.53
CA LEU A 44 14.00 -0.30 14.35
C LEU A 44 14.16 0.60 15.59
N GLU A 45 13.07 1.08 16.16
CA GLU A 45 13.09 1.89 17.38
C GLU A 45 13.73 1.13 18.55
N SER A 46 13.39 -0.16 18.75
CA SER A 46 14.01 -0.95 19.82
C SER A 46 15.51 -1.13 19.60
N ILE A 47 15.94 -1.45 18.37
CA ILE A 47 17.36 -1.62 18.04
C ILE A 47 18.12 -0.29 18.23
N PHE A 48 17.53 0.83 17.84
CA PHE A 48 18.16 2.15 17.97
C PHE A 48 18.34 2.55 19.43
N ARG A 49 17.39 2.20 20.29
CA ARG A 49 17.44 2.51 21.72
C ARG A 49 18.53 1.72 22.44
N GLU A 50 18.84 0.51 21.98
CA GLU A 50 19.78 -0.41 22.62
C GLU A 50 21.23 -0.28 22.10
N ASP A 51 21.46 0.50 21.04
CA ASP A 51 22.76 0.61 20.37
C ASP A 51 23.33 2.04 20.45
N GLU A 52 24.47 2.22 21.13
CA GLU A 52 25.12 3.53 21.34
C GLU A 52 25.48 4.27 20.04
N TYR A 53 25.77 3.54 18.96
CA TYR A 53 26.07 4.14 17.67
C TYR A 53 24.81 4.68 17.01
N LEU A 54 23.71 3.92 17.06
CA LEU A 54 22.45 4.25 16.39
C LEU A 54 21.64 5.30 17.15
N VAL A 55 21.67 5.31 18.48
CA VAL A 55 20.93 6.28 19.30
C VAL A 55 21.36 7.72 19.02
N ASN A 56 22.62 7.92 18.65
CA ASN A 56 23.19 9.22 18.32
C ASN A 56 23.17 9.52 16.80
N MET A 57 22.72 8.57 15.98
CA MET A 57 22.71 8.71 14.53
C MET A 57 21.56 9.61 14.08
N GLN A 58 21.87 10.59 13.22
CA GLN A 58 20.84 11.39 12.58
C GLN A 58 20.02 10.49 11.65
N HIS A 59 18.71 10.42 11.87
CA HIS A 59 17.82 9.67 11.00
C HIS A 59 16.53 10.43 10.70
N THR A 60 15.94 10.11 9.55
CA THR A 60 14.63 10.61 9.12
C THR A 60 13.75 9.43 8.76
N VAL A 61 12.54 9.42 9.28
CA VAL A 61 11.53 8.39 8.98
C VAL A 61 10.50 8.98 8.04
N ILE A 62 10.22 8.28 6.94
CA ILE A 62 9.10 8.58 6.05
C ILE A 62 7.99 7.60 6.42
N PRO A 63 6.96 7.99 7.18
CA PRO A 63 5.98 7.05 7.72
C PRO A 63 5.06 6.46 6.64
N SER A 64 4.61 7.31 5.71
CA SER A 64 3.81 6.98 4.54
C SER A 64 4.15 7.97 3.40
N TRP A 65 3.88 7.58 2.17
CA TRP A 65 4.22 8.32 0.95
C TRP A 65 3.26 8.03 -0.22
N TYR A 66 2.04 7.56 0.05
CA TYR A 66 1.02 7.26 -0.96
C TYR A 66 0.63 8.48 -1.83
N GLN A 67 0.68 9.70 -1.30
CA GLN A 67 0.33 10.92 -2.04
C GLN A 67 1.45 11.42 -2.99
N ARG A 68 2.59 10.73 -3.07
CA ARG A 68 3.72 11.22 -3.86
C ARG A 68 3.34 11.26 -5.34
N GLU A 69 3.43 12.43 -5.95
CA GLU A 69 3.10 12.68 -7.36
C GLU A 69 3.70 11.63 -8.31
N GLY A 70 4.97 11.26 -8.13
CA GLY A 70 5.63 10.23 -8.93
C GLY A 70 4.99 8.83 -8.81
N TYR A 71 4.51 8.46 -7.63
CA TYR A 71 3.79 7.20 -7.41
C TYR A 71 2.42 7.22 -8.09
N ILE A 72 1.64 8.29 -7.85
CA ILE A 72 0.32 8.48 -8.45
C ILE A 72 0.40 8.44 -9.98
N LYS A 73 1.34 9.19 -10.57
CA LYS A 73 1.57 9.21 -12.03
C LYS A 73 2.02 7.87 -12.58
N ALA A 74 2.86 7.13 -11.85
CA ALA A 74 3.28 5.79 -12.25
C ALA A 74 2.10 4.82 -12.26
N MET A 75 1.30 4.80 -11.20
CA MET A 75 0.09 3.96 -11.10
C MET A 75 -0.91 4.29 -12.22
N ALA A 76 -1.23 5.58 -12.42
CA ALA A 76 -2.11 6.01 -13.50
C ALA A 76 -1.58 5.60 -14.88
N SER A 77 -0.27 5.68 -15.12
CA SER A 77 0.33 5.25 -16.40
C SER A 77 0.24 3.74 -16.62
N LEU A 78 0.42 2.94 -15.57
CA LEU A 78 0.24 1.49 -15.65
C LEU A 78 -1.22 1.13 -15.97
N ILE A 79 -2.17 1.76 -15.28
CA ILE A 79 -3.60 1.57 -15.51
C ILE A 79 -3.97 1.95 -16.95
N GLU A 80 -3.57 3.13 -17.41
CA GLU A 80 -3.81 3.59 -18.78
C GLU A 80 -3.25 2.61 -19.83
N ASN A 81 -2.03 2.11 -19.62
CA ASN A 81 -1.39 1.18 -20.55
C ASN A 81 -2.08 -0.18 -20.59
N GLU A 82 -2.58 -0.68 -19.46
CA GLU A 82 -3.35 -1.92 -19.42
C GLU A 82 -4.76 -1.75 -20.00
N LEU A 83 -5.43 -0.62 -19.75
CA LEU A 83 -6.75 -0.32 -20.33
C LEU A 83 -6.71 -0.35 -21.86
N LYS A 84 -5.66 0.19 -22.48
CA LYS A 84 -5.48 0.21 -23.95
C LYS A 84 -5.42 -1.18 -24.59
N LYS A 85 -5.20 -2.24 -23.81
CA LYS A 85 -5.16 -3.63 -24.32
C LYS A 85 -6.54 -4.26 -24.45
N PHE A 86 -7.59 -3.65 -23.91
CA PHE A 86 -8.96 -4.14 -24.04
C PHE A 86 -9.57 -3.66 -25.37
N ASP A 87 -10.50 -4.46 -25.93
CA ASP A 87 -11.20 -4.09 -27.17
C ASP A 87 -12.12 -2.86 -26.99
N CYS A 88 -12.73 -2.72 -25.80
CA CYS A 88 -13.59 -1.59 -25.41
C CYS A 88 -13.10 -1.01 -24.07
N PRO A 89 -11.96 -0.29 -24.04
CA PRO A 89 -11.35 0.22 -22.81
C PRO A 89 -12.31 1.02 -21.94
N GLU A 90 -13.21 1.81 -22.54
CA GLU A 90 -14.17 2.67 -21.88
C GLU A 90 -15.25 1.93 -21.07
N LYS A 91 -15.45 0.63 -21.32
CA LYS A 91 -16.42 -0.22 -20.61
C LYS A 91 -15.79 -1.03 -19.48
N VAL A 92 -14.47 -0.97 -19.33
CA VAL A 92 -13.74 -1.72 -18.31
C VAL A 92 -13.92 -1.06 -16.94
N VAL A 93 -14.21 -1.86 -15.92
CA VAL A 93 -14.19 -1.39 -14.53
C VAL A 93 -12.78 -1.51 -13.98
N ILE A 94 -12.25 -0.43 -13.40
CA ILE A 94 -10.98 -0.45 -12.68
C ILE A 94 -11.22 -1.03 -11.28
N PHE A 95 -10.56 -2.12 -10.95
CA PHE A 95 -10.75 -2.84 -9.69
C PHE A 95 -9.49 -2.77 -8.86
N PHE A 96 -9.45 -1.83 -7.91
CA PHE A 96 -8.36 -1.74 -6.94
C PHE A 96 -8.50 -2.87 -5.92
N SER A 97 -7.47 -3.71 -5.81
CA SER A 97 -7.42 -4.79 -4.85
C SER A 97 -6.26 -4.56 -3.88
N ALA A 98 -6.62 -4.14 -2.66
CA ALA A 98 -5.69 -3.91 -1.55
C ALA A 98 -5.67 -5.12 -0.61
N HIS A 99 -4.56 -5.37 0.09
CA HIS A 99 -4.57 -6.40 1.12
C HIS A 99 -5.48 -5.96 2.28
N GLY A 100 -6.33 -6.86 2.77
CA GLY A 100 -7.19 -6.57 3.90
C GLY A 100 -6.41 -6.42 5.20
N VAL A 101 -7.02 -5.75 6.17
CA VAL A 101 -6.58 -5.75 7.57
C VAL A 101 -7.76 -6.12 8.47
N PRO A 102 -7.53 -6.70 9.65
CA PRO A 102 -8.60 -6.89 10.64
C PRO A 102 -9.30 -5.56 10.92
N LEU A 103 -10.64 -5.55 10.96
CA LEU A 103 -11.42 -4.33 11.16
C LEU A 103 -11.05 -3.62 12.47
N ALA A 104 -10.74 -4.40 13.51
CA ALA A 104 -10.31 -3.89 14.80
C ALA A 104 -9.02 -3.05 14.73
N TYR A 105 -8.13 -3.25 13.75
CA TYR A 105 -6.94 -2.40 13.61
C TYR A 105 -7.33 -0.98 13.25
N VAL A 106 -8.30 -0.82 12.34
CA VAL A 106 -8.80 0.50 11.94
C VAL A 106 -9.64 1.11 13.05
N GLU A 107 -10.66 0.41 13.54
CA GLU A 107 -11.65 0.99 14.46
C GLU A 107 -11.16 1.14 15.90
N LYS A 108 -10.31 0.22 16.38
CA LYS A 108 -9.89 0.19 17.79
C LYS A 108 -8.46 0.68 17.99
N ALA A 109 -7.55 0.32 17.09
CA ALA A 109 -6.14 0.69 17.18
C ALA A 109 -5.80 1.99 16.42
N GLY A 110 -6.74 2.54 15.64
CA GLY A 110 -6.54 3.77 14.88
C GLY A 110 -5.57 3.62 13.71
N ASP A 111 -5.52 2.44 13.09
CA ASP A 111 -4.69 2.19 11.91
C ASP A 111 -5.16 3.09 10.73
N PRO A 112 -4.32 4.01 10.22
CA PRO A 112 -4.71 4.94 9.16
C PRO A 112 -4.82 4.28 7.78
N TYR A 113 -4.43 3.00 7.64
CA TYR A 113 -4.36 2.28 6.37
C TYR A 113 -5.60 2.45 5.49
N LYS A 114 -6.80 2.35 6.07
CA LYS A 114 -8.05 2.51 5.31
C LYS A 114 -8.15 3.90 4.67
N ALA A 115 -7.91 4.94 5.46
CA ALA A 115 -8.03 6.32 5.01
C ALA A 115 -6.95 6.66 3.97
N GLU A 116 -5.69 6.26 4.22
CA GLU A 116 -4.60 6.47 3.27
C GLU A 116 -4.81 5.68 1.96
N MET A 117 -5.41 4.48 2.03
CA MET A 117 -5.73 3.69 0.85
C MET A 117 -6.85 4.32 0.01
N GLU A 118 -7.94 4.75 0.65
CA GLU A 118 -9.05 5.43 -0.01
C GLU A 118 -8.58 6.73 -0.69
N GLU A 119 -7.84 7.57 0.02
CA GLU A 119 -7.27 8.81 -0.55
C GLU A 119 -6.27 8.51 -1.68
N CYS A 120 -5.44 7.47 -1.55
CA CYS A 120 -4.54 7.08 -2.64
C CYS A 120 -5.30 6.68 -3.91
N VAL A 121 -6.41 5.95 -3.78
CA VAL A 121 -7.26 5.58 -4.91
C VAL A 121 -7.88 6.83 -5.52
N ASP A 122 -8.39 7.75 -4.70
CA ASP A 122 -8.96 9.02 -5.17
C ASP A 122 -7.93 9.81 -5.98
N LEU A 123 -6.71 9.99 -5.47
CA LEU A 123 -5.62 10.69 -6.16
C LEU A 123 -5.23 10.02 -7.49
N ILE A 124 -5.22 8.69 -7.55
CA ILE A 124 -4.97 7.96 -8.81
C ILE A 124 -6.09 8.21 -9.81
N MET A 125 -7.34 8.19 -9.36
CA MET A 125 -8.50 8.43 -10.21
C MET A 125 -8.54 9.88 -10.71
N GLU A 126 -8.23 10.86 -9.85
CA GLU A 126 -8.07 12.27 -10.25
C GLU A 126 -7.00 12.43 -11.35
N GLU A 127 -5.82 11.80 -11.18
CA GLU A 127 -4.77 11.81 -12.21
C GLU A 127 -5.25 11.16 -13.52
N LEU A 128 -6.00 10.06 -13.47
CA LEU A 128 -6.60 9.42 -14.66
C LEU A 128 -7.64 10.33 -15.35
N GLU A 129 -8.43 11.06 -14.58
CA GLU A 129 -9.40 12.02 -15.13
C GLU A 129 -8.70 13.15 -15.89
N THR A 130 -7.55 13.64 -15.42
CA THR A 130 -6.74 14.63 -16.17
C THR A 130 -6.28 14.09 -17.54
N ARG A 131 -6.19 12.77 -17.68
CA ARG A 131 -5.84 12.05 -18.91
C ARG A 131 -7.06 11.64 -19.74
N LYS A 132 -8.26 12.11 -19.36
CA LYS A 132 -9.56 11.79 -19.98
C LYS A 132 -9.95 10.33 -19.86
N ILE A 133 -9.49 9.65 -18.81
CA ILE A 133 -9.88 8.27 -18.47
C ILE A 133 -10.88 8.35 -17.33
N THR A 134 -12.16 8.10 -17.64
CA THR A 134 -13.29 8.26 -16.70
C THR A 134 -14.00 6.93 -16.43
N ASN A 135 -13.23 5.83 -16.45
CA ASN A 135 -13.73 4.49 -16.16
C ASN A 135 -14.33 4.44 -14.75
N SER A 136 -15.40 3.66 -14.59
CA SER A 136 -15.89 3.36 -13.25
C SER A 136 -14.85 2.52 -12.50
N TYR A 137 -14.78 2.72 -11.19
CA TYR A 137 -13.83 2.02 -10.34
C TYR A 137 -14.47 1.48 -9.06
N THR A 138 -13.79 0.55 -8.41
CA THR A 138 -14.11 0.09 -7.07
C THR A 138 -12.83 -0.29 -6.32
N LEU A 139 -12.86 -0.16 -5.00
CA LEU A 139 -11.81 -0.63 -4.09
C LEU A 139 -12.36 -1.78 -3.26
N ALA A 140 -11.63 -2.90 -3.24
CA ALA A 140 -11.94 -4.04 -2.40
C ALA A 140 -10.67 -4.60 -1.74
N TYR A 141 -10.89 -5.36 -0.67
CA TYR A 141 -9.84 -5.90 0.19
C TYR A 141 -9.74 -7.42 0.03
N GLN A 142 -8.54 -7.94 -0.15
CA GLN A 142 -8.27 -9.37 -0.41
C GLN A 142 -7.55 -10.04 0.78
N SER A 143 -7.38 -11.36 0.69
CA SER A 143 -6.52 -12.16 1.58
C SER A 143 -6.93 -12.18 3.07
N ARG A 144 -8.24 -12.12 3.35
CA ARG A 144 -8.78 -12.37 4.71
C ARG A 144 -8.47 -13.80 5.17
N VAL A 145 -8.08 -13.95 6.44
CA VAL A 145 -7.81 -15.26 7.06
C VAL A 145 -8.42 -15.35 8.46
N GLY A 146 -8.85 -16.55 8.84
CA GLY A 146 -9.42 -16.82 10.16
C GLY A 146 -10.83 -16.25 10.35
N PRO A 147 -11.39 -16.37 11.57
CA PRO A 147 -12.79 -16.07 11.85
C PRO A 147 -13.07 -14.60 12.22
N VAL A 148 -12.03 -13.76 12.33
CA VAL A 148 -12.18 -12.36 12.72
C VAL A 148 -12.81 -11.54 11.60
N GLU A 149 -13.41 -10.40 11.92
CA GLU A 149 -13.92 -9.48 10.90
C GLU A 149 -12.77 -8.68 10.26
N TRP A 150 -12.81 -8.58 8.94
CA TRP A 150 -11.84 -7.87 8.12
C TRP A 150 -12.48 -6.67 7.44
N LEU A 151 -11.64 -5.74 6.99
CA LEU A 151 -12.07 -4.59 6.21
C LEU A 151 -12.79 -5.02 4.92
N LYS A 152 -13.92 -4.35 4.66
CA LYS A 152 -14.83 -4.60 3.54
C LYS A 152 -14.77 -3.42 2.54
N PRO A 153 -15.18 -3.62 1.27
CA PRO A 153 -15.77 -4.84 0.70
C PRO A 153 -14.72 -5.91 0.36
N TYR A 154 -15.12 -7.17 0.29
CA TYR A 154 -14.21 -8.29 0.03
C TYR A 154 -14.04 -8.58 -1.45
N THR A 155 -12.80 -8.75 -1.91
CA THR A 155 -12.48 -8.88 -3.34
C THR A 155 -13.24 -10.02 -4.03
N ASP A 156 -13.32 -11.19 -3.40
CA ASP A 156 -14.02 -12.36 -3.91
C ASP A 156 -15.53 -12.14 -4.06
N GLU A 157 -16.15 -11.49 -3.08
CA GLU A 157 -17.58 -11.15 -3.09
C GLU A 157 -17.87 -10.04 -4.12
N THR A 158 -17.08 -8.97 -4.15
CA THR A 158 -17.28 -7.84 -5.07
C THR A 158 -17.15 -8.25 -6.53
N ILE A 159 -16.20 -9.14 -6.87
CA ILE A 159 -16.07 -9.66 -8.24
C ILE A 159 -17.35 -10.39 -8.67
N ILE A 160 -17.93 -11.23 -7.80
CA ILE A 160 -19.19 -11.95 -8.08
C ILE A 160 -20.34 -10.95 -8.30
N GLU A 161 -20.43 -9.92 -7.46
CA GLU A 161 -21.46 -8.88 -7.58
C GLU A 161 -21.34 -8.08 -8.88
N LEU A 162 -20.14 -7.69 -9.29
CA LEU A 162 -19.90 -7.01 -10.56
C LEU A 162 -20.31 -7.89 -11.75
N GLY A 163 -19.98 -9.18 -11.71
CA GLY A 163 -20.41 -10.15 -12.72
C GLY A 163 -21.94 -10.24 -12.81
N LYS A 164 -22.65 -10.30 -11.67
CA LYS A 164 -24.12 -10.29 -11.61
C LYS A 164 -24.73 -9.00 -12.17
N LYS A 165 -24.03 -7.86 -12.03
CA LYS A 165 -24.42 -6.56 -12.62
C LYS A 165 -24.10 -6.44 -14.11
N GLY A 166 -23.54 -7.49 -14.73
CA GLY A 166 -23.26 -7.53 -16.16
C GLY A 166 -21.93 -6.89 -16.56
N VAL A 167 -21.01 -6.66 -15.62
CA VAL A 167 -19.65 -6.21 -15.93
C VAL A 167 -18.92 -7.32 -16.69
N LYS A 168 -18.43 -7.00 -17.89
CA LYS A 168 -17.74 -7.95 -18.80
C LYS A 168 -16.25 -7.67 -18.97
N GLY A 169 -15.78 -6.51 -18.51
CA GLY A 169 -14.37 -6.12 -18.54
C GLY A 169 -13.95 -5.60 -17.17
N LEU A 170 -12.89 -6.17 -16.62
CA LEU A 170 -12.35 -5.82 -15.32
C LEU A 170 -10.83 -5.70 -15.42
N LEU A 171 -10.27 -4.58 -14.98
CA LEU A 171 -8.83 -4.39 -14.83
C LEU A 171 -8.47 -4.44 -13.34
N ALA A 172 -7.85 -5.53 -12.90
CA ALA A 172 -7.38 -5.66 -11.53
C ALA A 172 -6.10 -4.85 -11.32
N VAL A 173 -6.13 -3.91 -10.37
CA VAL A 173 -5.01 -3.06 -9.98
C VAL A 173 -4.56 -3.48 -8.57
N PRO A 174 -3.43 -4.18 -8.43
CA PRO A 174 -2.88 -4.47 -7.11
C PRO A 174 -2.34 -3.17 -6.51
N ILE A 175 -3.06 -2.60 -5.55
CA ILE A 175 -2.64 -1.40 -4.84
C ILE A 175 -2.10 -1.79 -3.47
N ARG A 176 -1.00 -1.17 -3.09
CA ARG A 176 -0.35 -1.32 -1.79
C ARG A 176 -0.04 0.04 -1.24
#